data_AF-A0A537HS73-F1
#
_entry.id   AF-A0A537HS73-F1
#
_cell.length_a   1.000
_cell.length_b   1.000
_cell.length_c   1.000
_cell.angle_alpha   90.00
_cell.angle_beta   90.00
_cell.angle_gamma   90.00
#
_symmetry.space_group_name_H-M   'P 1'
#
loop_
_entity.id
_entity.type
_entity.pdbx_description
1 polymer ?
#
loop_
_entity_poly.entity_id
_entity_poly.type
_entity_poly.pdbx_seq_one_letter_code
_entity_poly.pdbx_strand_id
1 'polypeptide(L)'
;MKQFDVPIIYRSPLITAIKKKRKEQDKMKKDFTPTLLDFGPLQIFLARHFGFCYGVENAIDIAFRTVEENPGKRIFLLSEMIHNPQVNADLQSHGVQFMQDTYGKQIISFNELKKDDVVIIPAFGTTLEIEALLHEKEIQTEKYNTTCPFVEKVWNRSEVIAKKNYTIVIHGKPKHEETRATFSHAASNAPSVVVKDMNEAKELAKYITGERSVEEFYTAFDGQYSKEFDIKKDLQRIGVVNQTTMLASDTQAIADFLKQTIQTHYGLNESTIEERFADTRDTLCYATNDNQTAVTGMLQTKADLAIVVGGYNSSNTSHLVELCEEKLPTYFIRDEEKIISVKEILNYNFHTKEELLTVNYLPDKKPLKILITSGASCPDALVEGVIRKLAGYFESENKIDKLVTGFS
;
A
#
# COMPACT_ATOMS: atom_id res chain seq x y z
N MET A 1 17.54 8.68 12.89
CA MET A 1 16.31 8.40 12.12
C MET A 1 15.68 9.76 11.84
N LYS A 2 15.27 10.06 10.60
CA LYS A 2 14.59 11.32 10.28
C LYS A 2 13.35 11.43 11.16
N GLN A 3 13.11 12.60 11.74
CA GLN A 3 11.90 12.91 12.50
C GLN A 3 10.98 13.70 11.56
N PHE A 4 9.72 13.31 11.50
CA PHE A 4 8.70 13.95 10.67
C PHE A 4 7.78 14.77 11.55
N ASP A 5 7.35 15.92 11.05
CA ASP A 5 6.34 16.72 11.74
C ASP A 5 4.92 16.34 11.29
N VAL A 6 4.49 15.17 11.73
CA VAL A 6 3.12 14.67 11.47
C VAL A 6 2.15 15.34 12.45
N PRO A 7 0.98 15.87 12.00
CA PRO A 7 -0.01 16.50 12.87
C PRO A 7 -0.34 15.69 14.12
N ILE A 8 -0.48 16.38 15.26
CA ILE A 8 -0.72 15.75 16.57
C ILE A 8 -2.00 14.90 16.57
N ILE A 9 -3.01 15.29 15.79
CA ILE A 9 -4.28 14.56 15.64
C ILE A 9 -4.12 13.12 15.12
N TYR A 10 -3.01 12.79 14.46
CA TYR A 10 -2.74 11.44 13.96
C TYR A 10 -1.95 10.59 14.96
N ARG A 11 -1.42 11.20 16.02
CA ARG A 11 -0.61 10.53 17.04
C ARG A 11 -1.52 9.96 18.12
N SER A 12 -1.03 8.92 18.78
CA SER A 12 -1.74 8.25 19.87
C SER A 12 -0.78 8.04 21.04
N PRO A 13 -1.13 8.44 22.28
CA PRO A 13 -0.29 8.17 23.45
C PRO A 13 -0.06 6.68 23.71
N LEU A 14 -1.10 5.85 23.58
CA LEU A 14 -0.99 4.41 23.82
C LEU A 14 -0.09 3.73 22.78
N ILE A 15 -0.36 3.97 21.50
CA ILE A 15 0.41 3.37 20.42
C ILE A 15 1.85 3.86 20.44
N THR A 16 2.10 5.14 20.75
CA THR A 16 3.45 5.67 20.91
C THR A 16 4.21 4.96 22.02
N ALA A 17 3.59 4.77 23.20
CA ALA A 17 4.21 4.05 24.32
C ALA A 17 4.51 2.59 23.96
N ILE A 18 3.57 1.89 23.30
CA ILE A 18 3.77 0.52 22.82
C ILE A 18 4.94 0.44 21.84
N LYS A 19 4.93 1.26 20.78
CA LYS A 19 5.99 1.28 19.75
C LYS A 19 7.36 1.58 20.37
N LYS A 20 7.43 2.50 21.34
CA LYS A 20 8.66 2.83 22.08
C LYS A 20 9.20 1.62 22.86
N LYS A 21 8.39 1.01 23.74
CA LYS A 21 8.82 -0.17 24.52
C LYS A 21 9.23 -1.34 23.63
N ARG A 22 8.44 -1.61 22.59
CA ARG A 22 8.72 -2.68 21.61
C ARG A 22 10.06 -2.46 20.89
N LYS A 23 10.42 -1.20 20.60
CA LYS A 23 11.72 -0.82 20.02
C LYS A 23 12.88 -0.94 21.03
N GLU A 24 12.66 -0.66 22.31
CA GLU A 24 13.68 -0.84 23.35
C GLU A 24 14.00 -2.32 23.58
N GLN A 25 12.99 -3.19 23.56
CA GLN A 25 13.13 -4.64 23.71
C GLN A 25 13.75 -5.31 22.47
N ASP A 26 13.42 -4.80 21.28
CA ASP A 26 13.93 -5.30 20.01
C ASP A 26 14.17 -4.14 19.03
N LYS A 27 15.42 -3.65 19.03
CA LYS A 27 15.86 -2.53 18.19
C LYS A 27 15.83 -2.83 16.71
N MET A 28 16.02 -4.10 16.33
CA MET A 28 16.06 -4.54 14.93
C MET A 28 14.69 -4.88 14.38
N LYS A 29 13.64 -4.86 15.22
CA LYS A 29 12.25 -5.17 14.85
C LYS A 29 12.12 -6.53 14.15
N LYS A 30 12.87 -7.53 14.63
CA LYS A 30 12.81 -8.92 14.15
C LYS A 30 11.83 -9.78 14.93
N ASP A 31 11.36 -9.31 16.07
CA ASP A 31 10.28 -9.93 16.83
C ASP A 31 8.91 -9.47 16.31
N PHE A 32 8.31 -10.31 15.46
CA PHE A 32 7.01 -10.09 14.84
C PHE A 32 5.83 -10.53 15.73
N THR A 33 6.07 -10.97 16.98
CA THR A 33 4.97 -11.32 17.89
C THR A 33 4.08 -10.10 18.20
N PRO A 34 2.76 -10.30 18.37
CA PRO A 34 1.87 -9.20 18.70
C PRO A 34 2.05 -8.73 20.14
N THR A 35 1.69 -7.48 20.41
CA THR A 35 1.60 -6.94 21.75
C THR A 35 0.25 -7.31 22.36
N LEU A 36 0.25 -8.01 23.50
CA LEU A 36 -0.97 -8.27 24.26
C LEU A 36 -1.34 -7.04 25.09
N LEU A 37 -2.57 -6.57 24.90
CA LEU A 37 -3.27 -5.61 25.76
C LEU A 37 -4.35 -6.39 26.53
N ASP A 38 -4.07 -6.69 27.80
CA ASP A 38 -4.96 -7.48 28.64
C ASP A 38 -5.88 -6.58 29.48
N PHE A 39 -7.17 -6.61 29.17
CA PHE A 39 -8.21 -5.87 29.87
C PHE A 39 -9.02 -6.74 30.82
N GLY A 40 -8.73 -8.04 30.97
CA GLY A 40 -9.53 -9.00 31.73
C GLY A 40 -10.51 -9.76 30.83
N PRO A 41 -11.80 -9.36 30.74
CA PRO A 41 -12.75 -10.02 29.85
C PRO A 41 -12.49 -9.79 28.35
N LEU A 42 -11.61 -8.85 28.01
CA LEU A 42 -11.15 -8.55 26.64
C LEU A 42 -9.62 -8.65 26.57
N GLN A 43 -9.10 -9.33 25.56
CA GLN A 43 -7.68 -9.40 25.25
C GLN A 43 -7.48 -8.99 23.79
N ILE A 44 -6.70 -7.93 23.57
CA ILE A 44 -6.38 -7.44 22.23
C ILE A 44 -4.92 -7.79 21.93
N PHE A 45 -4.69 -8.43 20.78
CA PHE A 45 -3.37 -8.69 20.23
C PHE A 45 -3.12 -7.72 19.09
N LEU A 46 -2.29 -6.73 19.34
CA LEU A 46 -1.95 -5.70 18.38
C LEU A 46 -0.71 -6.11 17.58
N ALA A 47 -0.78 -6.07 16.25
CA ALA A 47 0.32 -6.44 15.38
C ALA A 47 1.62 -5.68 15.73
N ARG A 48 2.79 -6.28 15.44
CA ARG A 48 4.08 -5.61 15.67
C ARG A 48 4.28 -4.38 14.79
N HIS A 49 3.93 -4.52 13.51
CA HIS A 49 4.03 -3.48 12.48
C HIS A 49 2.63 -3.15 12.00
N PHE A 50 2.27 -1.87 12.06
CA PHE A 50 0.99 -1.30 11.67
C PHE A 50 1.10 0.24 11.69
N GLY A 51 0.10 0.91 11.11
CA GLY A 51 0.00 2.36 11.04
C GLY A 51 0.96 2.99 10.03
N PHE A 52 1.13 4.32 10.10
CA PHE A 52 1.94 5.06 9.13
C PHE A 52 3.35 4.49 8.92
N CYS A 53 3.70 4.29 7.64
CA CYS A 53 5.06 3.98 7.23
C CYS A 53 5.88 5.25 6.95
N TYR A 54 7.20 5.10 6.79
CA TYR A 54 8.11 6.22 6.52
C TYR A 54 7.68 7.06 5.31
N GLY A 55 7.27 6.41 4.21
CA GLY A 55 6.84 7.11 3.00
C GLY A 55 5.61 7.98 3.23
N VAL A 56 4.65 7.47 4.03
CA VAL A 56 3.43 8.19 4.40
C VAL A 56 3.73 9.34 5.37
N GLU A 57 4.53 9.12 6.41
CA GLU A 57 4.91 10.19 7.35
C GLU A 57 5.65 11.32 6.61
N ASN A 58 6.57 10.98 5.70
CA ASN A 58 7.29 11.94 4.88
C ASN A 58 6.35 12.72 3.95
N ALA A 59 5.38 12.04 3.32
CA ALA A 59 4.42 12.69 2.44
C ALA A 59 3.50 13.65 3.19
N ILE A 60 3.00 13.25 4.37
CA ILE A 60 2.17 14.10 5.23
C ILE A 60 2.94 15.35 5.67
N ASP A 61 4.17 15.19 6.18
CA ASP A 61 5.03 16.31 6.59
C ASP A 61 5.22 17.32 5.44
N ILE A 62 5.62 16.85 4.26
CA ILE A 62 5.79 17.72 3.09
C ILE A 62 4.46 18.37 2.69
N ALA A 63 3.33 17.66 2.73
CA ALA A 63 2.02 18.19 2.34
C ALA A 63 1.57 19.34 3.25
N PHE A 64 1.56 19.12 4.56
CA PHE A 64 1.13 20.12 5.53
C PHE A 64 2.07 21.32 5.55
N ARG A 65 3.39 21.08 5.47
CA ARG A 65 4.37 22.16 5.31
C ARG A 65 4.18 22.94 4.02
N THR A 66 3.80 22.28 2.92
CA THR A 66 3.48 22.96 1.66
C THR A 66 2.32 23.92 1.81
N VAL A 67 1.29 23.52 2.55
CA VAL A 67 0.14 24.38 2.89
C VAL A 67 0.58 25.57 3.73
N GLU A 68 1.35 25.33 4.79
CA GLU A 68 1.82 26.39 5.71
C GLU A 68 2.76 27.40 5.04
N GLU A 69 3.67 26.93 4.18
CA GLU A 69 4.68 27.76 3.50
C GLU A 69 4.11 28.58 2.32
N ASN A 70 2.88 28.31 1.86
CA ASN A 70 2.28 28.95 0.70
C ASN A 70 0.93 29.64 1.01
N PRO A 71 0.89 30.58 1.99
CA PRO A 71 -0.35 31.23 2.39
C PRO A 71 -0.99 31.99 1.22
N GLY A 72 -2.29 31.79 1.01
CA GLY A 72 -3.07 32.47 -0.03
C GLY A 72 -2.89 31.94 -1.45
N LYS A 73 -2.02 30.95 -1.68
CA LYS A 73 -1.91 30.28 -2.99
C LYS A 73 -2.98 29.21 -3.18
N ARG A 74 -3.32 28.92 -4.44
CA ARG A 74 -4.09 27.72 -4.80
C ARG A 74 -3.15 26.53 -4.74
N ILE A 75 -3.54 25.52 -3.96
CA ILE A 75 -2.76 24.30 -3.77
C ILE A 75 -3.57 23.13 -4.29
N PHE A 76 -3.00 22.43 -5.25
CA PHE A 76 -3.58 21.24 -5.87
C PHE A 76 -2.77 20.02 -5.47
N LEU A 77 -3.46 18.90 -5.31
CA LEU A 77 -2.89 17.57 -5.27
C LEU A 77 -3.32 16.85 -6.54
N LEU A 78 -2.41 16.16 -7.22
CA LEU A 78 -2.77 15.46 -8.46
C LEU A 78 -3.91 14.46 -8.25
N SER A 79 -3.96 13.81 -7.09
CA SER A 79 -5.02 12.88 -6.69
C SER A 79 -5.15 12.88 -5.16
N GLU A 80 -5.54 11.77 -4.54
CA GLU A 80 -5.36 11.57 -3.10
C GLU A 80 -3.88 11.56 -2.72
N MET A 81 -3.52 12.11 -1.56
CA MET A 81 -2.14 12.09 -1.05
C MET A 81 -1.66 10.65 -0.79
N ILE A 82 -2.55 9.93 -0.10
CA ILE A 82 -2.45 8.54 0.32
C ILE A 82 -3.88 7.98 0.32
N HIS A 83 -4.02 6.66 0.30
CA HIS A 83 -5.33 6.01 0.45
C HIS A 83 -5.76 5.98 1.92
N ASN A 84 -6.07 7.16 2.46
CA ASN A 84 -6.70 7.37 3.74
C ASN A 84 -7.67 8.56 3.67
N PRO A 85 -9.00 8.32 3.77
CA PRO A 85 -9.99 9.37 3.60
C PRO A 85 -9.94 10.47 4.66
N GLN A 86 -9.54 10.17 5.91
CA GLN A 86 -9.43 11.19 6.96
C GLN A 86 -8.29 12.17 6.65
N VAL A 87 -7.10 11.65 6.33
CA VAL A 87 -5.94 12.50 5.99
C VAL A 87 -6.22 13.36 4.76
N ASN A 88 -6.90 12.80 3.76
CA ASN A 88 -7.32 13.54 2.57
C ASN A 88 -8.35 14.63 2.89
N ALA A 89 -9.35 14.33 3.74
CA ALA A 89 -10.33 15.31 4.18
C ALA A 89 -9.69 16.45 5.00
N ASP A 90 -8.68 16.14 5.81
CA ASP A 90 -7.94 17.14 6.56
C ASP A 90 -7.19 18.10 5.62
N LEU A 91 -6.49 17.59 4.61
CA LEU A 91 -5.83 18.46 3.60
C LEU A 91 -6.85 19.32 2.85
N GLN A 92 -8.01 18.77 2.48
CA GLN A 92 -9.10 19.53 1.86
C GLN A 92 -9.65 20.63 2.78
N SER A 93 -9.78 20.36 4.08
CA SER A 93 -10.21 21.37 5.06
C SER A 93 -9.21 22.52 5.20
N HIS A 94 -7.94 22.29 4.85
CA HIS A 94 -6.89 23.31 4.76
C HIS A 94 -6.79 23.97 3.36
N GLY A 95 -7.75 23.72 2.47
CA GLY A 95 -7.85 24.39 1.17
C GLY A 95 -7.16 23.69 0.00
N VAL A 96 -6.62 22.48 0.19
CA VAL A 96 -6.05 21.67 -0.90
C VAL A 96 -7.17 21.11 -1.79
N GLN A 97 -7.01 21.18 -3.11
CA GLN A 97 -7.98 20.65 -4.08
C GLN A 97 -7.40 19.46 -4.86
N PHE A 98 -8.18 18.42 -5.12
CA PHE A 98 -7.74 17.28 -5.93
C PHE A 98 -8.00 17.52 -7.41
N MET A 99 -6.99 17.29 -8.23
CA MET A 99 -7.08 17.46 -9.69
C MET A 99 -7.72 16.27 -10.38
N GLN A 100 -7.48 15.05 -9.87
CA GLN A 100 -7.97 13.81 -10.43
C GLN A 100 -8.57 12.92 -9.33
N ASP A 101 -9.41 11.96 -9.72
CA ASP A 101 -9.74 10.82 -8.87
C ASP A 101 -8.64 9.75 -8.89
N THR A 102 -8.77 8.72 -8.06
CA THR A 102 -7.81 7.62 -7.95
C THR A 102 -7.70 6.74 -9.21
N TYR A 103 -8.53 6.98 -10.23
CA TYR A 103 -8.49 6.30 -11.53
C TYR A 103 -7.93 7.20 -12.63
N GLY A 104 -7.54 8.43 -12.31
CA GLY A 104 -6.96 9.41 -13.24
C GLY A 104 -7.98 10.27 -13.98
N LYS A 105 -9.28 10.18 -13.66
CA LYS A 105 -10.28 11.07 -14.24
C LYS A 105 -10.08 12.48 -13.68
N GLN A 106 -9.95 13.46 -14.55
CA GLN A 106 -9.83 14.86 -14.14
C GLN A 106 -11.13 15.35 -13.47
N ILE A 107 -10.99 15.87 -12.26
CA ILE A 107 -12.01 16.61 -11.49
C ILE A 107 -11.88 18.09 -11.83
N ILE A 108 -10.64 18.59 -11.91
CA ILE A 108 -10.28 19.95 -12.31
C ILE A 108 -9.42 19.84 -13.57
N SER A 109 -9.70 20.65 -14.59
CA SER A 109 -8.91 20.58 -15.82
C SER A 109 -7.50 21.11 -15.58
N PHE A 110 -6.49 20.43 -16.10
CA PHE A 110 -5.12 20.96 -16.10
C PHE A 110 -4.99 22.32 -16.82
N ASN A 111 -5.94 22.70 -17.68
CA ASN A 111 -5.97 24.02 -18.32
C ASN A 111 -6.33 25.16 -17.36
N GLU A 112 -6.88 24.86 -16.19
CA GLU A 112 -7.20 25.84 -15.15
C GLU A 112 -6.01 26.18 -14.25
N LEU A 113 -4.90 25.46 -14.41
CA LEU A 113 -3.67 25.71 -13.69
C LEU A 113 -2.97 26.96 -14.22
N LYS A 114 -2.42 27.72 -13.29
CA LYS A 114 -1.61 28.92 -13.50
C LYS A 114 -0.20 28.67 -13.00
N LYS A 115 0.77 29.40 -13.54
CA LYS A 115 2.19 29.32 -13.16
C LYS A 115 2.44 29.44 -11.65
N ASP A 116 1.66 30.28 -10.97
CA ASP A 116 1.81 30.53 -9.53
C ASP A 116 1.08 29.51 -8.64
N ASP A 117 0.30 28.60 -9.23
CA ASP A 117 -0.36 27.52 -8.49
C ASP A 117 0.68 26.51 -7.99
N VAL A 118 0.41 25.90 -6.83
CA VAL A 118 1.24 24.84 -6.27
C VAL A 118 0.61 23.49 -6.60
N VAL A 119 1.38 22.56 -7.15
CA VAL A 119 0.90 21.20 -7.45
C VAL A 119 1.77 20.19 -6.70
N ILE A 120 1.14 19.43 -5.81
CA ILE A 120 1.75 18.39 -5.00
C ILE A 120 1.60 17.04 -5.73
N ILE A 121 2.73 16.35 -5.93
CA ILE A 121 2.73 14.97 -6.44
C ILE A 121 2.52 14.02 -5.25
N PRO A 122 1.56 13.08 -5.30
CA PRO A 122 1.23 12.18 -4.19
C PRO A 122 2.33 11.16 -3.90
N ALA A 123 2.21 10.43 -2.78
CA ALA A 123 3.20 9.46 -2.34
C ALA A 123 3.42 8.30 -3.34
N PHE A 124 2.44 8.06 -4.21
CA PHE A 124 2.47 7.04 -5.27
C PHE A 124 3.24 7.47 -6.52
N GLY A 125 3.64 8.74 -6.61
CA GLY A 125 4.22 9.33 -7.80
C GLY A 125 3.19 9.76 -8.84
N THR A 126 3.70 10.13 -10.01
CA THR A 126 2.88 10.50 -11.17
C THR A 126 3.54 9.98 -12.45
N THR A 127 2.82 10.06 -13.56
CA THR A 127 3.32 9.62 -14.87
C THR A 127 4.17 10.70 -15.53
N LEU A 128 5.10 10.30 -16.40
CA LEU A 128 5.99 11.22 -17.11
C LEU A 128 5.22 12.21 -17.98
N GLU A 129 4.05 11.82 -18.50
CA GLU A 129 3.20 12.69 -19.31
C GLU A 129 2.61 13.84 -18.48
N ILE A 130 2.23 13.58 -17.22
CA ILE A 130 1.74 14.62 -16.31
C ILE A 130 2.90 15.53 -15.87
N GLU A 131 4.09 14.97 -15.59
CA GLU A 131 5.28 15.78 -15.27
C GLU A 131 5.63 16.73 -16.42
N ALA A 132 5.67 16.22 -17.66
CA ALA A 132 5.93 17.03 -18.84
C ALA A 132 4.89 18.14 -19.02
N LEU A 133 3.60 17.82 -18.81
CA LEU A 133 2.51 18.79 -18.91
C LEU A 133 2.64 19.90 -17.86
N LEU A 134 2.99 19.57 -16.60
CA LEU A 134 3.18 20.56 -15.54
C LEU A 134 4.40 21.44 -15.82
N HIS A 135 5.49 20.84 -16.30
CA HIS A 135 6.69 21.55 -16.71
C HIS A 135 6.43 22.51 -17.88
N GLU A 136 5.66 22.10 -18.89
CA GLU A 136 5.24 22.98 -20.00
C GLU A 136 4.44 24.21 -19.51
N LYS A 137 3.71 24.06 -18.40
CA LYS A 137 2.99 25.16 -17.74
C LYS A 137 3.84 25.97 -16.76
N GLU A 138 5.15 25.72 -16.71
CA GLU A 138 6.11 26.35 -15.80
C GLU A 138 5.78 26.16 -14.31
N ILE A 139 5.10 25.06 -13.95
CA ILE A 139 4.76 24.71 -12.57
C ILE A 139 5.90 23.88 -11.98
N GLN A 140 6.50 24.36 -10.89
CA GLN A 140 7.57 23.66 -10.19
C GLN A 140 6.99 22.60 -9.25
N THR A 141 7.29 21.33 -9.51
CA THR A 141 6.78 20.20 -8.72
C THR A 141 7.84 19.60 -7.81
N GLU A 142 9.13 19.83 -8.06
CA GLU A 142 10.25 19.19 -7.38
C GLU A 142 10.25 19.50 -5.87
N LYS A 143 9.91 20.74 -5.51
CA LYS A 143 9.78 21.16 -4.10
C LYS A 143 8.60 20.46 -3.39
N TYR A 144 7.59 20.06 -4.14
CA TYR A 144 6.31 19.57 -3.64
C TYR A 144 6.06 18.11 -4.02
N ASN A 145 7.12 17.40 -4.41
CA ASN A 145 7.03 15.99 -4.76
C ASN A 145 7.10 15.15 -3.49
N THR A 146 6.02 14.43 -3.19
CA THR A 146 5.94 13.57 -2.01
C THR A 146 6.15 12.09 -2.33
N THR A 147 6.52 11.75 -3.58
CA THR A 147 6.76 10.37 -4.04
C THR A 147 7.62 9.63 -3.02
N CYS A 148 7.14 8.45 -2.62
CA CYS A 148 7.84 7.63 -1.66
C CYS A 148 9.18 7.17 -2.26
N PRO A 149 10.32 7.30 -1.54
CA PRO A 149 11.61 6.82 -2.03
C PRO A 149 11.66 5.32 -2.36
N PHE A 150 10.73 4.53 -1.78
CA PHE A 150 10.61 3.11 -2.11
C PHE A 150 9.86 2.86 -3.42
N VAL A 151 9.00 3.79 -3.86
CA VAL A 151 8.41 3.77 -5.21
C VAL A 151 9.48 4.18 -6.22
N GLU A 152 10.22 5.25 -5.96
CA GLU A 152 11.35 5.66 -6.81
C GLU A 152 12.41 4.55 -6.94
N LYS A 153 12.64 3.77 -5.87
CA LYS A 153 13.53 2.60 -5.92
C LYS A 153 13.09 1.58 -6.97
N VAL A 154 11.78 1.36 -7.14
CA VAL A 154 11.25 0.48 -8.19
C VAL A 154 11.58 1.05 -9.56
N TRP A 155 11.37 2.36 -9.77
CA TRP A 155 11.67 3.03 -11.04
C TRP A 155 13.17 2.96 -11.39
N ASN A 156 14.02 3.26 -10.42
CA ASN A 156 15.47 3.14 -10.56
C ASN A 156 15.90 1.71 -10.89
N ARG A 157 15.25 0.71 -10.28
CA ARG A 157 15.53 -0.70 -10.57
C ARG A 157 15.08 -1.07 -11.98
N SER A 158 13.90 -0.63 -12.42
CA SER A 158 13.43 -0.78 -13.80
C SER A 158 14.42 -0.19 -14.80
N GLU A 159 14.96 1.00 -14.54
CA GLU A 159 15.95 1.64 -15.42
C GLU A 159 17.26 0.83 -15.50
N VAL A 160 17.75 0.28 -14.38
CA VAL A 160 18.93 -0.58 -14.35
C VAL A 160 18.72 -1.86 -15.17
N ILE A 161 17.52 -2.44 -15.11
CA ILE A 161 17.15 -3.63 -15.89
C ILE A 161 17.03 -3.27 -17.38
N ALA A 162 16.39 -2.13 -17.70
CA ALA A 162 16.23 -1.62 -19.05
C ALA A 162 17.59 -1.40 -19.75
N LYS A 163 18.59 -0.86 -19.04
CA LYS A 163 19.98 -0.69 -19.54
C LYS A 163 20.64 -2.00 -19.97
N LYS A 164 20.13 -3.14 -19.53
CA LYS A 164 20.59 -4.48 -19.93
C LYS A 164 19.68 -5.15 -20.98
N ASN A 165 18.77 -4.40 -21.60
CA ASN A 165 17.85 -4.85 -22.65
C ASN A 165 16.90 -5.97 -22.21
N TYR A 166 16.37 -5.92 -20.98
CA TYR A 166 15.23 -6.74 -20.60
C TYR A 166 13.96 -5.92 -20.69
N THR A 167 12.87 -6.60 -21.00
CA THR A 167 11.50 -6.12 -20.83
C THR A 167 11.12 -6.14 -19.36
N ILE A 168 10.34 -5.14 -18.95
CA ILE A 168 9.89 -4.99 -17.56
C ILE A 168 8.48 -5.59 -17.42
N VAL A 169 8.36 -6.67 -16.67
CA VAL A 169 7.07 -7.19 -16.22
C VAL A 169 6.74 -6.55 -14.88
N ILE A 170 5.63 -5.83 -14.78
CA ILE A 170 5.23 -5.11 -13.56
C ILE A 170 4.11 -5.89 -12.89
N HIS A 171 4.37 -6.48 -11.73
CA HIS A 171 3.33 -7.06 -10.89
C HIS A 171 2.56 -5.95 -10.16
N GLY A 172 1.32 -5.67 -10.56
CA GLY A 172 0.54 -4.59 -9.96
C GLY A 172 -0.85 -4.45 -10.56
N LYS A 173 -1.71 -3.67 -9.90
CA LYS A 173 -3.08 -3.44 -10.36
C LYS A 173 -3.06 -2.39 -11.49
N PRO A 174 -3.45 -2.70 -12.75
CA PRO A 174 -3.21 -1.82 -13.90
C PRO A 174 -3.80 -0.41 -13.78
N LYS A 175 -4.94 -0.30 -13.10
CA LYS A 175 -5.65 0.97 -12.88
C LYS A 175 -5.16 1.76 -11.66
N HIS A 176 -4.29 1.17 -10.83
CA HIS A 176 -3.76 1.82 -9.63
C HIS A 176 -2.74 2.90 -10.00
N GLU A 177 -2.75 4.01 -9.27
CA GLU A 177 -1.97 5.21 -9.57
C GLU A 177 -0.47 4.93 -9.57
N GLU A 178 0.02 4.24 -8.54
CA GLU A 178 1.42 3.81 -8.47
C GLU A 178 1.83 2.90 -9.64
N THR A 179 0.94 2.00 -10.09
CA THR A 179 1.22 1.11 -11.22
C THR A 179 1.27 1.89 -12.52
N ARG A 180 0.37 2.86 -12.71
CA ARG A 180 0.38 3.76 -13.87
C ARG A 180 1.64 4.62 -13.92
N ALA A 181 2.06 5.18 -12.78
CA ALA A 181 3.32 5.91 -12.67
C ALA A 181 4.51 4.99 -12.99
N THR A 182 4.63 3.86 -12.30
CA THR A 182 5.71 2.88 -12.52
C THR A 182 5.77 2.39 -13.96
N PHE A 183 4.61 2.14 -14.57
CA PHE A 183 4.52 1.74 -15.98
C PHE A 183 5.00 2.85 -16.91
N SER A 184 4.60 4.11 -16.72
CA SER A 184 5.08 5.24 -17.54
C SER A 184 6.61 5.39 -17.47
N HIS A 185 7.18 5.34 -16.26
CA HIS A 185 8.63 5.40 -16.05
C HIS A 185 9.40 4.19 -16.62
N ALA A 186 8.82 2.99 -16.56
CA ALA A 186 9.43 1.79 -17.15
C ALA A 186 9.34 1.80 -18.68
N ALA A 187 8.16 2.11 -19.22
CA ALA A 187 7.85 2.11 -20.65
C ALA A 187 8.64 3.16 -21.45
N SER A 188 9.10 4.24 -20.80
CA SER A 188 9.99 5.21 -21.44
C SER A 188 11.40 4.68 -21.71
N ASN A 189 11.80 3.60 -21.02
CA ASN A 189 13.16 3.06 -21.05
C ASN A 189 13.26 1.64 -21.61
N ALA A 190 12.20 0.84 -21.51
CA ALA A 190 12.15 -0.53 -22.03
C ALA A 190 10.72 -0.95 -22.36
N PRO A 191 10.53 -1.95 -23.25
CA PRO A 191 9.23 -2.60 -23.40
C PRO A 191 8.74 -3.06 -22.03
N SER A 192 7.46 -2.83 -21.75
CA SER A 192 6.90 -3.07 -20.43
C SER A 192 5.51 -3.67 -20.53
N VAL A 193 5.16 -4.58 -19.62
CA VAL A 193 3.83 -5.20 -19.51
C VAL A 193 3.43 -5.33 -18.04
N VAL A 194 2.16 -5.08 -17.73
CA VAL A 194 1.60 -5.25 -16.39
C VAL A 194 0.93 -6.61 -16.28
N VAL A 195 1.16 -7.31 -15.17
CA VAL A 195 0.41 -8.49 -14.75
C VAL A 195 -0.17 -8.24 -13.37
N LYS A 196 -1.47 -8.46 -13.20
CA LYS A 196 -2.18 -8.21 -11.95
C LYS A 196 -1.98 -9.31 -10.92
N ASP A 197 -1.98 -10.56 -11.37
CA ASP A 197 -1.98 -11.74 -10.51
C ASP A 197 -1.36 -12.96 -11.21
N MET A 198 -1.33 -14.09 -10.51
CA MET A 198 -0.78 -15.35 -11.03
C MET A 198 -1.52 -15.88 -12.27
N ASN A 199 -2.81 -15.58 -12.45
CA ASN A 199 -3.53 -16.03 -13.64
C ASN A 199 -3.06 -15.25 -14.88
N GLU A 200 -2.88 -13.95 -14.76
CA GLU A 200 -2.29 -13.15 -15.84
C GLU A 200 -0.83 -13.50 -16.08
N ALA A 201 -0.04 -13.83 -15.05
CA ALA A 201 1.33 -14.32 -15.23
C ALA A 201 1.36 -15.65 -16.03
N LYS A 202 0.45 -16.58 -15.73
CA LYS A 202 0.28 -17.83 -16.50
C LYS A 202 -0.18 -17.57 -17.92
N GLU A 203 -1.04 -16.58 -18.15
CA GLU A 203 -1.46 -16.20 -19.49
C GLU A 203 -0.31 -15.57 -20.27
N LEU A 204 0.49 -14.69 -19.66
CA LEU A 204 1.71 -14.14 -20.25
C LEU A 204 2.70 -15.23 -20.65
N ALA A 205 2.88 -16.25 -19.79
CA ALA A 205 3.77 -17.38 -20.05
C ALA A 205 3.42 -18.15 -21.34
N LYS A 206 2.14 -18.26 -21.71
CA LYS A 206 1.73 -18.92 -22.95
C LYS A 206 2.20 -18.19 -24.22
N TYR A 207 2.36 -16.87 -24.15
CA TYR A 207 2.94 -16.08 -25.24
C TYR A 207 4.47 -16.21 -25.26
N ILE A 208 5.11 -16.29 -24.08
CA ILE A 208 6.54 -16.59 -23.96
C ILE A 208 6.87 -17.94 -24.60
N THR A 209 6.07 -18.97 -24.33
CA THR A 209 6.32 -20.34 -24.81
C THR A 209 5.85 -20.61 -26.23
N GLY A 210 5.07 -19.69 -26.83
CA GLY A 210 4.48 -19.86 -28.15
C GLY A 210 3.24 -20.77 -28.18
N GLU A 211 2.65 -21.07 -27.03
CA GLU A 211 1.39 -21.82 -26.91
C GLU A 211 0.17 -21.01 -27.40
N ARG A 212 0.25 -19.68 -27.35
CA ARG A 212 -0.77 -18.73 -27.84
C ARG A 212 -0.25 -17.93 -29.03
N SER A 213 -1.16 -17.48 -29.89
CA SER A 213 -0.79 -16.65 -31.05
C SER A 213 -0.42 -15.22 -30.61
N VAL A 214 0.40 -14.54 -31.40
CA VAL A 214 0.82 -13.16 -31.10
C VAL A 214 -0.37 -12.19 -31.14
N GLU A 215 -1.36 -12.45 -31.99
CA GLU A 215 -2.54 -11.63 -32.15
C GLU A 215 -3.45 -11.66 -30.92
N GLU A 216 -3.54 -12.82 -30.24
CA GLU A 216 -4.35 -12.98 -29.03
C GLU A 216 -3.80 -12.14 -27.86
N PHE A 217 -2.48 -11.87 -27.83
CA PHE A 217 -1.85 -11.10 -26.76
C PHE A 217 -2.45 -9.70 -26.62
N TYR A 218 -2.60 -8.98 -27.74
CA TYR A 218 -3.04 -7.59 -27.72
C TYR A 218 -4.49 -7.43 -27.26
N THR A 219 -5.28 -8.51 -27.33
CA THR A 219 -6.63 -8.55 -26.74
C THR A 219 -6.55 -8.92 -25.25
N ALA A 220 -5.73 -9.91 -24.89
CA ALA A 220 -5.60 -10.37 -23.50
C ALA A 220 -5.01 -9.32 -22.55
N PHE A 221 -4.04 -8.53 -23.05
CA PHE A 221 -3.34 -7.50 -22.29
C PHE A 221 -3.69 -6.08 -22.75
N ASP A 222 -4.88 -5.86 -23.32
CA ASP A 222 -5.29 -4.53 -23.78
C ASP A 222 -5.11 -3.46 -22.69
N GLY A 223 -4.44 -2.36 -23.04
CA GLY A 223 -4.09 -1.27 -22.13
C GLY A 223 -3.05 -1.61 -21.05
N GLN A 224 -2.37 -2.76 -21.13
CA GLN A 224 -1.40 -3.22 -20.13
C GLN A 224 0.03 -3.41 -20.66
N TYR A 225 0.31 -3.07 -21.92
CA TYR A 225 1.64 -3.16 -22.54
C TYR A 225 2.07 -1.81 -23.12
N SER A 226 3.39 -1.57 -23.19
CA SER A 226 3.95 -0.32 -23.70
C SER A 226 3.68 -0.13 -25.20
N LYS A 227 3.73 1.10 -25.69
CA LYS A 227 3.61 1.36 -27.13
C LYS A 227 4.69 0.57 -27.90
N GLU A 228 4.33 0.05 -29.08
CA GLU A 228 5.24 -0.69 -29.98
C GLU A 228 5.80 -2.01 -29.41
N PHE A 229 5.17 -2.57 -28.37
CA PHE A 229 5.55 -3.87 -27.80
C PHE A 229 5.45 -4.99 -28.85
N ASP A 230 6.54 -5.72 -29.10
CA ASP A 230 6.61 -6.84 -30.04
C ASP A 230 6.88 -8.14 -29.29
N ILE A 231 5.87 -9.01 -29.20
CA ILE A 231 5.92 -10.30 -28.52
C ILE A 231 7.10 -11.17 -28.97
N LYS A 232 7.45 -11.15 -30.26
CA LYS A 232 8.52 -12.00 -30.78
C LYS A 232 9.89 -11.58 -30.29
N LYS A 233 10.06 -10.31 -29.90
CA LYS A 233 11.32 -9.72 -29.48
C LYS A 233 11.36 -9.48 -27.97
N ASP A 234 10.32 -8.87 -27.43
CA ASP A 234 10.35 -8.24 -26.12
C ASP A 234 10.13 -9.25 -25.00
N LEU A 235 9.45 -10.37 -25.23
CA LEU A 235 9.30 -11.42 -24.21
C LEU A 235 10.49 -12.38 -24.10
N GLN A 236 11.57 -12.15 -24.87
CA GLN A 236 12.75 -13.01 -24.86
C GLN A 236 13.66 -12.84 -23.64
N ARG A 237 13.62 -11.66 -23.02
CA ARG A 237 14.42 -11.30 -21.85
C ARG A 237 13.54 -10.46 -20.93
N ILE A 238 13.26 -10.93 -19.72
CA ILE A 238 12.34 -10.24 -18.81
C ILE A 238 12.95 -10.01 -17.43
N GLY A 239 12.50 -8.96 -16.75
CA GLY A 239 12.73 -8.72 -15.32
C GLY A 239 11.42 -8.32 -14.67
N VAL A 240 11.18 -8.75 -13.42
CA VAL A 240 9.90 -8.54 -12.74
C VAL A 240 10.02 -7.45 -11.69
N VAL A 241 9.35 -6.31 -11.84
CA VAL A 241 9.23 -5.33 -10.75
C VAL A 241 7.80 -5.36 -10.21
N ASN A 242 7.51 -4.59 -9.16
CA ASN A 242 6.18 -4.63 -8.53
C ASN A 242 5.69 -3.26 -8.09
N GLN A 243 4.37 -3.13 -8.02
CA GLN A 243 3.71 -2.16 -7.16
C GLN A 243 4.05 -2.50 -5.70
N THR A 244 4.53 -1.51 -4.95
CA THR A 244 5.12 -1.65 -3.60
C THR A 244 4.16 -2.22 -2.56
N THR A 245 2.86 -2.12 -2.78
CA THR A 245 1.81 -2.59 -1.86
C THR A 245 1.24 -3.96 -2.22
N MET A 246 1.71 -4.66 -3.26
CA MET A 246 1.23 -6.02 -3.57
C MET A 246 1.64 -7.02 -2.48
N LEU A 247 0.97 -8.19 -2.43
CA LEU A 247 1.41 -9.30 -1.59
C LEU A 247 2.84 -9.71 -1.96
N ALA A 248 3.71 -9.78 -0.94
CA ALA A 248 5.11 -10.12 -1.12
C ALA A 248 5.26 -11.57 -1.61
N SER A 249 4.45 -12.48 -1.06
CA SER A 249 4.35 -13.89 -1.48
C SER A 249 3.98 -14.01 -2.95
N ASP A 250 2.99 -13.25 -3.41
CA ASP A 250 2.47 -13.34 -4.76
C ASP A 250 3.48 -12.80 -5.77
N THR A 251 4.11 -11.67 -5.44
CA THR A 251 5.19 -11.11 -6.26
C THR A 251 6.33 -12.12 -6.43
N GLN A 252 6.75 -12.75 -5.33
CA GLN A 252 7.80 -13.76 -5.36
C GLN A 252 7.38 -14.98 -6.19
N ALA A 253 6.15 -15.47 -5.99
CA ALA A 253 5.60 -16.61 -6.73
C ALA A 253 5.50 -16.32 -8.23
N ILE A 254 5.06 -15.13 -8.65
CA ILE A 254 5.00 -14.70 -10.05
C ILE A 254 6.40 -14.62 -10.64
N ALA A 255 7.35 -14.02 -9.93
CA ALA A 255 8.74 -13.93 -10.39
C ALA A 255 9.38 -15.31 -10.56
N ASP A 256 9.21 -16.20 -9.58
CA ASP A 256 9.75 -17.56 -9.65
C ASP A 256 9.07 -18.39 -10.75
N PHE A 257 7.76 -18.24 -10.93
CA PHE A 257 7.02 -18.88 -12.02
C PHE A 257 7.54 -18.44 -13.39
N LEU A 258 7.63 -17.14 -13.64
CA LEU A 258 8.13 -16.61 -14.92
C LEU A 258 9.60 -16.96 -15.15
N LYS A 259 10.42 -16.97 -14.09
CA LYS A 259 11.81 -17.46 -14.15
C LYS A 259 11.86 -18.91 -14.59
N GLN A 260 11.04 -19.78 -13.99
CA GLN A 260 10.95 -21.19 -14.36
C GLN A 260 10.46 -21.37 -15.80
N THR A 261 9.48 -20.58 -16.25
CA THR A 261 9.01 -20.60 -17.65
C THR A 261 10.14 -20.28 -18.62
N ILE A 262 10.88 -19.18 -18.38
CA ILE A 262 12.03 -18.77 -19.20
C ILE A 262 13.12 -19.85 -19.17
N GLN A 263 13.42 -20.38 -17.98
CA GLN A 263 14.44 -21.41 -17.80
C GLN A 263 14.11 -22.67 -18.61
N THR A 264 12.89 -23.18 -18.49
CA THR A 264 12.43 -24.37 -19.21
C THR A 264 12.36 -24.14 -20.71
N HIS A 265 11.78 -23.02 -21.15
CA HIS A 265 11.58 -22.73 -22.57
C HIS A 265 12.91 -22.57 -23.33
N TYR A 266 13.90 -21.92 -22.72
CA TYR A 266 15.22 -21.69 -23.35
C TYR A 266 16.30 -22.69 -22.92
N GLY A 267 15.98 -23.70 -22.10
CA GLY A 267 16.95 -24.70 -21.64
C GLY A 267 18.10 -24.13 -20.81
N LEU A 268 17.82 -23.12 -19.97
CA LEU A 268 18.84 -22.43 -19.17
C LEU A 268 19.12 -23.17 -17.84
N ASN A 269 20.31 -22.95 -17.29
CA ASN A 269 20.68 -23.43 -15.96
C ASN A 269 20.97 -22.24 -15.02
N GLU A 270 21.34 -22.51 -13.77
CA GLU A 270 21.58 -21.44 -12.78
C GLU A 270 22.67 -20.45 -13.20
N SER A 271 23.67 -20.87 -13.98
CA SER A 271 24.73 -19.97 -14.45
C SER A 271 24.37 -19.16 -15.69
N THR A 272 23.33 -19.57 -16.45
CA THR A 272 22.91 -18.90 -17.70
C THR A 272 21.54 -18.23 -17.59
N ILE A 273 20.80 -18.42 -16.50
CA ILE A 273 19.46 -17.83 -16.31
C ILE A 273 19.49 -16.30 -16.41
N GLU A 274 20.58 -15.68 -15.93
CA GLU A 274 20.74 -14.23 -16.01
C GLU A 274 20.77 -13.72 -17.44
N GLU A 275 21.05 -14.54 -18.46
CA GLU A 275 21.01 -14.11 -19.87
C GLU A 275 19.60 -13.67 -20.31
N ARG A 276 18.55 -14.20 -19.68
CA ARG A 276 17.14 -13.96 -20.07
C ARG A 276 16.19 -13.61 -18.94
N PHE A 277 16.60 -13.75 -17.69
CA PHE A 277 15.81 -13.33 -16.55
C PHE A 277 16.63 -12.45 -15.59
N ALA A 278 16.15 -11.24 -15.30
CA ALA A 278 16.76 -10.36 -14.31
C ALA A 278 16.14 -10.61 -12.92
N ASP A 279 16.97 -10.89 -11.91
CA ASP A 279 16.53 -11.01 -10.52
C ASP A 279 16.33 -9.61 -9.89
N THR A 280 15.18 -9.43 -9.25
CA THR A 280 14.61 -8.15 -8.82
C THR A 280 13.96 -8.23 -7.44
N ARG A 281 14.32 -9.24 -6.64
CA ARG A 281 13.81 -9.45 -5.28
C ARG A 281 13.91 -8.22 -4.35
N ASP A 282 14.68 -7.20 -4.73
CA ASP A 282 14.92 -5.99 -3.97
C ASP A 282 13.88 -4.86 -4.17
N THR A 283 12.84 -5.05 -4.99
CA THR A 283 11.81 -4.01 -5.27
C THR A 283 10.63 -3.99 -4.30
N LEU A 284 10.49 -5.00 -3.43
CA LEU A 284 9.45 -5.01 -2.40
C LEU A 284 9.71 -3.91 -1.35
N CYS A 285 8.66 -3.14 -1.01
CA CYS A 285 8.75 -2.14 0.05
C CYS A 285 8.78 -2.81 1.42
N TYR A 286 9.68 -2.34 2.29
CA TYR A 286 9.85 -2.88 3.63
C TYR A 286 8.55 -2.82 4.45
N ALA A 287 7.77 -1.74 4.34
CA ALA A 287 6.58 -1.55 5.16
C ALA A 287 5.49 -2.58 4.84
N THR A 288 5.30 -2.86 3.56
CA THR A 288 4.39 -3.91 3.09
C THR A 288 4.83 -5.28 3.61
N ASN A 289 6.11 -5.61 3.46
CA ASN A 289 6.66 -6.89 3.92
C ASN A 289 6.58 -7.04 5.44
N ASP A 290 6.95 -6.00 6.19
CA ASP A 290 6.92 -5.98 7.65
C ASP A 290 5.50 -6.12 8.19
N ASN A 291 4.52 -5.41 7.61
CA ASN A 291 3.12 -5.49 8.00
C ASN A 291 2.55 -6.89 7.72
N GLN A 292 2.80 -7.45 6.53
CA GLN A 292 2.36 -8.81 6.19
C GLN A 292 3.01 -9.84 7.13
N THR A 293 4.32 -9.75 7.37
CA THR A 293 5.04 -10.64 8.30
C THR A 293 4.51 -10.53 9.73
N ALA A 294 4.24 -9.31 10.20
CA ALA A 294 3.64 -9.07 11.52
C ALA A 294 2.25 -9.68 11.64
N VAL A 295 1.41 -9.56 10.60
CA VAL A 295 0.08 -10.17 10.57
C VAL A 295 0.18 -11.70 10.52
N THR A 296 1.03 -12.27 9.66
CA THR A 296 1.24 -13.73 9.61
C THR A 296 1.74 -14.30 10.94
N GLY A 297 2.64 -13.59 11.63
CA GLY A 297 3.10 -13.94 12.98
C GLY A 297 1.99 -13.81 14.03
N MET A 298 1.23 -12.71 13.99
CA MET A 298 0.08 -12.48 14.87
C MET A 298 -1.00 -13.57 14.69
N LEU A 299 -1.24 -14.02 13.46
CA LEU A 299 -2.18 -15.10 13.11
C LEU A 299 -1.78 -16.50 13.60
N GLN A 300 -0.63 -16.64 14.28
CA GLN A 300 -0.30 -17.85 15.06
C GLN A 300 -0.89 -17.80 16.48
N THR A 301 -1.41 -16.66 16.89
CA THR A 301 -2.06 -16.48 18.19
C THR A 301 -3.52 -16.92 18.11
N LYS A 302 -3.97 -17.73 19.06
CA LYS A 302 -5.38 -18.13 19.16
C LYS A 302 -6.25 -16.93 19.51
N ALA A 303 -7.09 -16.51 18.56
CA ALA A 303 -8.06 -15.43 18.70
C ALA A 303 -9.44 -15.84 18.17
N ASP A 304 -10.45 -15.02 18.45
CA ASP A 304 -11.84 -15.26 18.05
C ASP A 304 -12.23 -14.50 16.78
N LEU A 305 -11.63 -13.33 16.53
CA LEU A 305 -11.83 -12.51 15.34
C LEU A 305 -10.65 -11.56 15.10
N ALA A 306 -10.59 -10.97 13.91
CA ALA A 306 -9.65 -9.92 13.55
C ALA A 306 -10.38 -8.62 13.17
N ILE A 307 -9.79 -7.47 13.51
CA ILE A 307 -10.22 -6.15 13.04
C ILE A 307 -9.04 -5.49 12.33
N VAL A 308 -9.26 -5.09 11.09
CA VAL A 308 -8.26 -4.38 10.27
C VAL A 308 -8.74 -2.94 10.08
N VAL A 309 -7.90 -1.98 10.45
CA VAL A 309 -8.25 -0.55 10.40
C VAL A 309 -7.54 0.15 9.23
N GLY A 310 -8.28 0.86 8.37
CA GLY A 310 -7.70 1.71 7.33
C GLY A 310 -8.67 2.11 6.21
N GLY A 311 -8.17 2.85 5.23
CA GLY A 311 -8.98 3.28 4.08
C GLY A 311 -9.33 2.14 3.14
N TYR A 312 -10.58 2.08 2.66
CA TYR A 312 -11.12 0.99 1.83
C TYR A 312 -10.47 0.86 0.44
N ASN A 313 -9.82 1.92 -0.05
CA ASN A 313 -9.04 1.93 -1.30
C ASN A 313 -7.54 1.61 -1.08
N SER A 314 -7.09 1.40 0.15
CA SER A 314 -5.69 1.12 0.48
C SER A 314 -5.32 -0.33 0.15
N SER A 315 -4.55 -0.55 -0.94
CA SER A 315 -4.11 -1.89 -1.33
C SER A 315 -3.37 -2.62 -0.21
N ASN A 316 -2.46 -1.94 0.51
CA ASN A 316 -1.78 -2.54 1.66
C ASN A 316 -2.78 -3.02 2.72
N THR A 317 -3.82 -2.23 3.02
CA THR A 317 -4.81 -2.59 4.04
C THR A 317 -5.65 -3.79 3.60
N SER A 318 -6.12 -3.79 2.35
CA SER A 318 -6.88 -4.91 1.77
C SER A 318 -6.11 -6.23 1.82
N HIS A 319 -4.80 -6.23 1.57
CA HIS A 319 -3.98 -7.43 1.69
C HIS A 319 -3.85 -7.94 3.13
N LEU A 320 -3.87 -7.05 4.14
CA LEU A 320 -3.93 -7.49 5.54
C LEU A 320 -5.29 -8.12 5.87
N VAL A 321 -6.38 -7.64 5.26
CA VAL A 321 -7.71 -8.26 5.37
C VAL A 321 -7.68 -9.66 4.78
N GLU A 322 -7.19 -9.83 3.55
CA GLU A 322 -7.05 -11.13 2.87
C GLU A 322 -6.28 -12.13 3.77
N LEU A 323 -5.13 -11.72 4.34
CA LEU A 323 -4.36 -12.57 5.26
C LEU A 323 -5.15 -12.98 6.51
N CYS A 324 -5.94 -12.09 7.08
CA CYS A 324 -6.74 -12.40 8.27
C CYS A 324 -7.95 -13.31 7.94
N GLU A 325 -8.60 -13.11 6.79
CA GLU A 325 -9.75 -13.89 6.32
C GLU A 325 -9.41 -15.37 6.10
N GLU A 326 -8.15 -15.70 5.82
CA GLU A 326 -7.69 -17.10 5.72
C GLU A 326 -7.87 -17.90 7.02
N LYS A 327 -7.93 -17.24 8.19
CA LYS A 327 -7.97 -17.94 9.48
C LYS A 327 -9.09 -17.50 10.42
N LEU A 328 -9.59 -16.28 10.31
CA LEU A 328 -10.50 -15.70 11.30
C LEU A 328 -11.63 -14.90 10.63
N PRO A 329 -12.81 -14.83 11.26
CA PRO A 329 -13.78 -13.78 10.96
C PRO A 329 -13.08 -12.42 11.06
N THR A 330 -13.10 -11.66 9.98
CA THR A 330 -12.33 -10.43 9.84
C THR A 330 -13.27 -9.27 9.52
N TYR A 331 -13.12 -8.18 10.25
CA TYR A 331 -13.89 -6.96 10.05
C TYR A 331 -12.97 -5.82 9.62
N PHE A 332 -13.14 -5.37 8.38
CA PHE A 332 -12.43 -4.23 7.84
C PHE A 332 -13.22 -2.95 8.09
N ILE A 333 -12.66 -2.04 8.89
CA ILE A 333 -13.29 -0.78 9.24
C ILE A 333 -12.36 0.40 8.98
N ARG A 334 -12.95 1.56 8.70
CA ARG A 334 -12.20 2.80 8.50
C ARG A 334 -11.73 3.42 9.80
N ASP A 335 -12.58 3.39 10.81
CA ASP A 335 -12.44 4.09 12.09
C ASP A 335 -13.33 3.41 13.17
N GLU A 336 -13.26 3.91 14.40
CA GLU A 336 -14.04 3.40 15.52
C GLU A 336 -15.54 3.69 15.45
N GLU A 337 -16.00 4.63 14.63
CA GLU A 337 -17.42 4.95 14.47
C GLU A 337 -18.17 3.81 13.79
N LYS A 338 -17.45 2.99 13.00
CA LYS A 338 -17.96 1.76 12.38
C LYS A 338 -18.35 0.69 13.40
N ILE A 339 -17.86 0.77 14.63
CA ILE A 339 -18.28 -0.09 15.73
C ILE A 339 -19.51 0.56 16.40
N ILE A 340 -20.69 0.22 15.89
CA ILE A 340 -21.98 0.84 16.27
C ILE A 340 -22.37 0.45 17.70
N SER A 341 -22.25 -0.82 18.06
CA SER A 341 -22.58 -1.34 19.40
C SER A 341 -21.80 -2.62 19.70
N VAL A 342 -22.02 -3.24 20.87
CA VAL A 342 -21.51 -4.59 21.18
C VAL A 342 -22.05 -5.68 20.23
N LYS A 343 -23.16 -5.42 19.55
CA LYS A 343 -23.81 -6.37 18.64
C LYS A 343 -23.60 -6.02 17.19
N GLU A 344 -23.30 -4.77 16.84
CA GLU A 344 -23.37 -4.31 15.46
C GLU A 344 -22.08 -3.62 15.05
N ILE A 345 -21.57 -4.02 13.88
CA ILE A 345 -20.42 -3.39 13.22
C ILE A 345 -20.76 -3.16 11.74
N LEU A 346 -20.42 -1.99 11.23
CA LEU A 346 -20.49 -1.69 9.81
C LEU A 346 -19.10 -1.93 9.21
N ASN A 347 -18.90 -3.08 8.58
CA ASN A 347 -17.60 -3.46 8.01
C ASN A 347 -17.65 -3.46 6.49
N TYR A 348 -16.53 -3.19 5.85
CA TYR A 348 -16.42 -3.16 4.41
C TYR A 348 -15.96 -4.51 3.86
N ASN A 349 -16.77 -5.11 3.01
CA ASN A 349 -16.38 -6.29 2.26
C ASN A 349 -15.55 -5.86 1.04
N PHE A 350 -14.25 -6.13 1.10
CA PHE A 350 -13.34 -5.72 0.02
C PHE A 350 -13.61 -6.44 -1.32
N HIS A 351 -14.13 -7.67 -1.27
CA HIS A 351 -14.41 -8.46 -2.47
C HIS A 351 -15.64 -7.94 -3.23
N THR A 352 -16.70 -7.58 -2.51
CA THR A 352 -17.94 -7.02 -3.13
C THR A 352 -17.91 -5.50 -3.24
N LYS A 353 -17.00 -4.84 -2.50
CA LYS A 353 -16.86 -3.38 -2.39
C LYS A 353 -18.06 -2.68 -1.74
N GLU A 354 -18.66 -3.32 -0.75
CA GLU A 354 -19.86 -2.82 -0.06
C GLU A 354 -19.63 -2.75 1.45
N GLU A 355 -20.20 -1.73 2.10
CA GLU A 355 -20.32 -1.71 3.55
C GLU A 355 -21.50 -2.57 3.99
N LEU A 356 -21.23 -3.53 4.87
CA LEU A 356 -22.17 -4.51 5.38
C LEU A 356 -22.38 -4.30 6.89
N LEU A 357 -23.64 -4.20 7.29
CA LEU A 357 -24.00 -4.27 8.70
C LEU A 357 -23.94 -5.73 9.16
N THR A 358 -22.98 -6.07 10.01
CA THR A 358 -22.90 -7.38 10.64
C THR A 358 -23.43 -7.32 12.07
N VAL A 359 -24.41 -8.18 12.34
CA VAL A 359 -25.04 -8.32 13.65
C VAL A 359 -24.46 -9.53 14.38
N ASN A 360 -24.32 -9.43 15.70
CA ASN A 360 -23.67 -10.37 16.60
C ASN A 360 -22.21 -10.68 16.23
N TYR A 361 -21.48 -9.64 15.83
CA TYR A 361 -20.10 -9.77 15.35
C TYR A 361 -19.09 -10.15 16.46
N LEU A 362 -19.39 -9.81 17.72
CA LEU A 362 -18.62 -10.22 18.89
C LEU A 362 -19.17 -11.53 19.47
N PRO A 363 -18.35 -12.60 19.57
CA PRO A 363 -18.72 -13.83 20.27
C PRO A 363 -18.90 -13.62 21.78
N ASP A 364 -19.88 -14.32 22.37
CA ASP A 364 -20.07 -14.34 23.83
C ASP A 364 -19.02 -15.26 24.49
N LYS A 365 -17.81 -14.73 24.68
CA LYS A 365 -16.66 -15.42 25.29
C LYS A 365 -15.91 -14.50 26.26
N LYS A 366 -15.32 -15.09 27.30
CA LYS A 366 -14.49 -14.39 28.29
C LYS A 366 -13.27 -15.25 28.67
N PRO A 367 -12.03 -14.83 28.39
CA PRO A 367 -11.69 -13.60 27.67
C PRO A 367 -12.04 -13.70 26.18
N LEU A 368 -12.64 -12.64 25.63
CA LEU A 368 -12.76 -12.46 24.18
C LEU A 368 -11.40 -12.03 23.63
N LYS A 369 -10.91 -12.70 22.58
CA LYS A 369 -9.60 -12.45 22.00
C LYS A 369 -9.72 -11.86 20.60
N ILE A 370 -9.21 -10.64 20.41
CA ILE A 370 -9.29 -9.91 19.14
C ILE A 370 -7.88 -9.64 18.62
N LEU A 371 -7.63 -9.95 17.35
CA LEU A 371 -6.45 -9.45 16.64
C LEU A 371 -6.74 -8.06 16.06
N ILE A 372 -5.83 -7.11 16.24
CA ILE A 372 -5.95 -5.78 15.63
C ILE A 372 -4.69 -5.45 14.84
N THR A 373 -4.87 -4.96 13.62
CA THR A 373 -3.81 -4.41 12.78
C THR A 373 -4.35 -3.22 11.98
N SER A 374 -3.46 -2.50 11.31
CA SER A 374 -3.84 -1.41 10.43
C SER A 374 -2.87 -1.24 9.27
N GLY A 375 -3.37 -0.65 8.18
CA GLY A 375 -2.55 -0.43 6.99
C GLY A 375 -1.49 0.66 7.15
N ALA A 376 -0.55 0.70 6.20
CA ALA A 376 0.55 1.65 6.14
C ALA A 376 0.13 3.13 6.00
N SER A 377 -1.15 3.38 5.66
CA SER A 377 -1.77 4.70 5.55
C SER A 377 -2.72 5.02 6.71
N CYS A 378 -2.75 4.22 7.78
CA CYS A 378 -3.67 4.43 8.90
C CYS A 378 -3.01 5.22 10.04
N PRO A 379 -3.60 6.34 10.50
CA PRO A 379 -3.17 7.05 11.70
C PRO A 379 -3.19 6.16 12.94
N ASP A 380 -2.23 6.35 13.84
CA ASP A 380 -2.19 5.63 15.11
C ASP A 380 -3.39 5.99 16.00
N ALA A 381 -3.89 7.23 15.90
CA ALA A 381 -5.08 7.69 16.61
C ALA A 381 -6.34 6.85 16.32
N LEU A 382 -6.55 6.44 15.07
CA LEU A 382 -7.71 5.60 14.70
C LEU A 382 -7.60 4.20 15.31
N VAL A 383 -6.40 3.64 15.37
CA VAL A 383 -6.17 2.33 16.01
C VAL A 383 -6.45 2.42 17.51
N GLU A 384 -5.98 3.48 18.18
CA GLU A 384 -6.31 3.72 19.59
C GLU A 384 -7.82 3.95 19.79
N GLY A 385 -8.49 4.68 18.91
CA GLY A 385 -9.94 4.89 18.93
C GLY A 385 -10.70 3.57 18.92
N VAL A 386 -10.32 2.63 18.04
CA VAL A 386 -10.91 1.29 17.98
C VAL A 386 -10.66 0.51 19.27
N ILE A 387 -9.44 0.54 19.80
CA ILE A 387 -9.09 -0.12 21.08
C ILE A 387 -9.93 0.44 22.23
N ARG A 388 -10.06 1.78 22.32
CA ARG A 388 -10.85 2.48 23.34
C ARG A 388 -12.33 2.12 23.23
N LYS A 389 -12.90 2.17 22.03
CA LYS A 389 -14.30 1.83 21.77
C LYS A 389 -14.63 0.41 22.24
N LEU A 390 -13.78 -0.56 21.89
CA LEU A 390 -13.92 -1.94 22.35
C LEU A 390 -13.77 -2.04 23.86
N ALA A 391 -12.72 -1.47 24.46
CA ALA A 391 -12.51 -1.53 25.90
C ALA A 391 -13.65 -0.89 26.72
N GLY A 392 -14.28 0.17 26.18
CA GLY A 392 -15.44 0.83 26.79
C GLY A 392 -16.63 -0.11 26.95
N TYR A 393 -16.89 -0.98 25.97
CA TYR A 393 -17.96 -1.99 26.05
C TYR A 393 -17.71 -3.09 27.09
N PHE A 394 -16.47 -3.25 27.54
CA PHE A 394 -16.08 -4.20 28.58
C PHE A 394 -15.77 -3.50 29.92
N GLU A 395 -16.24 -2.26 30.10
CA GLU A 395 -16.04 -1.43 31.30
C GLU A 395 -14.56 -1.34 31.74
N SER A 396 -13.66 -1.40 30.75
CA SER A 396 -12.21 -1.55 30.97
C SER A 396 -11.40 -0.37 30.44
N GLU A 397 -12.05 0.73 30.06
CA GLU A 397 -11.39 1.92 29.52
C GLU A 397 -10.39 2.54 30.51
N ASN A 398 -10.72 2.56 31.80
CA ASN A 398 -9.83 3.04 32.87
C ASN A 398 -8.51 2.24 32.98
N LYS A 399 -8.40 1.07 32.34
CA LYS A 399 -7.16 0.29 32.30
C LYS A 399 -6.22 0.76 31.18
N ILE A 400 -6.71 1.52 30.20
CA ILE A 400 -5.87 2.01 29.09
C ILE A 400 -4.80 2.95 29.62
N ASP A 401 -5.15 3.90 30.47
CA ASP A 401 -4.16 4.84 31.03
C ASP A 401 -3.11 4.11 31.88
N LYS A 402 -3.51 3.03 32.58
CA LYS A 402 -2.57 2.13 33.27
C LYS A 402 -1.64 1.43 32.30
N LEU A 403 -2.14 0.95 31.15
CA LEU A 403 -1.30 0.38 30.11
C LEU A 403 -0.30 1.40 29.57
N VAL A 404 -0.73 2.64 29.29
CA VAL A 404 0.19 3.72 28.86
C VAL A 404 1.34 3.88 29.86
N THR A 405 1.04 3.94 31.16
CA THR A 405 2.09 4.03 32.19
C THR A 405 2.96 2.77 32.28
N GLY A 406 2.40 1.57 32.06
CA GLY A 406 3.16 0.32 32.06
C GLY A 406 4.02 0.13 30.80
N PHE A 407 3.74 0.86 29.73
CA PHE A 407 4.53 0.89 28.50
C PHE A 407 5.56 2.02 28.44
N SER A 408 5.37 3.09 29.22
CA SER A 408 6.27 4.24 29.30
C SER A 408 7.51 3.93 30.13
#